data_AF-A0A8I1V0E0-F1
#
_entry.id   AF-A0A8I1V0E0-F1
#
_cell.length_a   1.000
_cell.length_b   1.000
_cell.length_c   1.000
_cell.angle_alpha   90.00
_cell.angle_beta   90.00
_cell.angle_gamma   90.00
#
_symmetry.space_group_name_H-M   'P 1'
#
loop_
_entity.id
_entity.type
_entity.pdbx_description
1 polymer ?
#
loop_
_entity_poly.entity_id
_entity_poly.type
_entity_poly.pdbx_seq_one_letter_code
_entity_poly.pdbx_strand_id
1 'polypeptide(L)'
;MKVADRRSELFGLLGDLPERDRPISATLVDRGEQDGYVRENLVLDLNGLDPVPAYFVRPAEGEGPWPCVLYNHSHGGNYVLGRNELLQGCGALQSPPYARALTELGFAALCIDHWCFGDRGGRSEEDVFKEMLWNGQVLWGM
;
A
#
# COMPACT_ATOMS: atom_id res chain seq x y z
N MET A 1 5.13 25.51 18.67
CA MET A 1 5.01 25.37 17.20
C MET A 1 3.62 24.86 16.88
N LYS A 2 2.92 25.44 15.90
CA LYS A 2 1.53 25.04 15.59
C LYS A 2 1.54 23.73 14.80
N VAL A 3 0.44 22.98 14.86
CA VAL A 3 0.27 21.72 14.11
C VAL A 3 0.46 21.93 12.60
N ALA A 4 -0.01 23.07 12.07
CA ALA A 4 0.18 23.44 10.67
C ALA A 4 1.66 23.58 10.29
N ASP A 5 2.46 24.22 11.14
CA ASP A 5 3.90 24.40 10.91
C ASP A 5 4.62 23.05 10.89
N ARG A 6 4.28 22.14 11.82
CA ARG A 6 4.85 20.78 11.87
C ARG A 6 4.47 19.95 10.65
N ARG A 7 3.25 20.09 10.14
CA ARG A 7 2.83 19.41 8.91
C ARG A 7 3.59 19.94 7.70
N SER A 8 3.78 21.25 7.60
CA SER A 8 4.55 21.87 6.52
C SER A 8 6.01 21.42 6.55
N GLU A 9 6.62 21.40 7.73
CA GLU A 9 7.98 20.88 7.93
C GLU A 9 8.08 19.42 7.52
N LEU A 10 7.18 18.56 8.01
CA LEU A 10 7.14 17.14 7.65
C LEU A 10 7.11 16.95 6.13
N PHE A 11 6.22 17.66 5.42
CA PHE A 11 6.15 17.53 3.97
C PHE A 11 7.40 18.06 3.25
N GLY A 12 8.05 19.09 3.77
CA GLY A 12 9.34 19.57 3.24
C GLY A 12 10.49 18.57 3.45
N LEU A 13 10.36 17.64 4.40
CA LEU A 13 11.36 16.60 4.67
C LEU A 13 11.16 15.31 3.84
N LEU A 14 10.05 15.20 3.11
CA LEU A 14 9.74 14.02 2.28
C LEU A 14 10.28 14.13 0.84
N GLY A 15 11.07 15.17 0.55
CA GLY A 15 11.63 15.42 -0.78
C GLY A 15 10.60 15.94 -1.77
N ASP A 16 10.94 15.84 -3.05
CA ASP A 16 10.09 16.28 -4.17
C ASP A 16 8.94 15.28 -4.41
N LEU A 17 7.83 15.50 -3.71
CA LEU A 17 6.62 14.68 -3.79
C LEU A 17 5.90 14.84 -5.15
N PRO A 18 5.15 13.82 -5.60
CA PRO A 18 4.24 13.96 -6.74
C PRO A 18 3.25 15.12 -6.55
N GLU A 19 2.83 15.73 -7.66
CA GLU A 19 1.78 16.74 -7.67
C GLU A 19 0.53 16.22 -6.95
N ARG A 20 0.02 16.99 -5.98
CA ARG A 20 -1.05 16.53 -5.08
C ARG A 20 -2.43 16.51 -5.71
N ASP A 21 -2.63 17.33 -6.74
CA ASP A 21 -3.87 17.53 -7.46
C ASP A 21 -3.92 16.76 -8.79
N ARG A 22 -2.91 15.93 -9.06
CA ARG A 22 -2.92 15.00 -10.18
C ARG A 22 -4.16 14.10 -10.16
N PRO A 23 -4.62 13.62 -11.33
CA PRO A 23 -5.58 12.53 -11.36
C PRO A 23 -4.95 11.24 -10.82
N ILE A 24 -5.74 10.49 -10.07
CA ILE A 24 -5.45 9.10 -9.70
C ILE A 24 -6.42 8.17 -10.43
N SER A 25 -5.98 6.94 -10.70
CA SER A 25 -6.84 5.92 -11.30
C SER A 25 -6.61 4.54 -10.70
N ALA A 26 -7.58 3.66 -10.88
CA ALA A 26 -7.51 2.28 -10.45
C ALA A 26 -8.05 1.37 -11.56
N THR A 27 -7.28 0.34 -11.90
CA THR A 27 -7.69 -0.70 -12.86
C THR A 27 -7.88 -2.01 -12.12
N LEU A 28 -9.07 -2.60 -12.23
CA LEU A 28 -9.33 -3.94 -11.72
C LEU A 28 -8.67 -4.97 -12.64
N VAL A 29 -7.72 -5.74 -12.09
CA VAL A 29 -7.07 -6.85 -12.78
C VAL A 29 -7.96 -8.08 -12.68
N ASP A 30 -8.36 -8.43 -11.47
CA ASP A 30 -9.23 -9.57 -11.20
C ASP A 30 -9.98 -9.42 -9.87
N ARG A 31 -10.99 -10.27 -9.69
CA ARG A 31 -11.77 -10.37 -8.45
C ARG A 31 -12.00 -11.84 -8.12
N GLY A 32 -11.91 -12.18 -6.84
CA GLY A 32 -12.23 -13.51 -6.32
C GLY A 32 -12.81 -13.44 -4.91
N GLU A 33 -13.48 -14.50 -4.50
CA GLU A 33 -13.95 -14.69 -3.13
C GLU A 33 -13.15 -15.83 -2.48
N GLN A 34 -12.66 -15.60 -1.27
CA GLN A 34 -11.92 -16.60 -0.50
C GLN A 34 -12.07 -16.28 0.99
N ASP A 35 -12.07 -17.32 1.83
CA ASP A 35 -12.02 -17.20 3.30
C ASP A 35 -13.03 -16.19 3.90
N GLY A 36 -14.24 -16.07 3.32
CA GLY A 36 -15.31 -15.19 3.81
C GLY A 36 -15.20 -13.71 3.39
N TYR A 37 -14.27 -13.37 2.49
CA TYR A 37 -14.14 -12.03 1.95
C TYR A 37 -14.01 -12.02 0.42
N VAL A 38 -14.35 -10.89 -0.18
CA VAL A 38 -14.06 -10.61 -1.60
C VAL A 38 -12.74 -9.88 -1.69
N ARG A 39 -11.84 -10.37 -2.55
CA ARG A 39 -10.58 -9.76 -2.94
C ARG A 39 -10.69 -9.15 -4.33
N GLU A 40 -10.21 -7.93 -4.47
CA GLU A 40 -9.96 -7.26 -5.73
C GLU A 40 -8.46 -7.04 -5.88
N ASN A 41 -7.89 -7.53 -6.99
CA ASN A 41 -6.52 -7.25 -7.40
C ASN A 41 -6.54 -6.02 -8.30
N LEU A 42 -5.83 -4.97 -7.91
CA LEU A 42 -5.88 -3.66 -8.54
C LEU A 42 -4.48 -3.24 -9.00
N VAL A 43 -4.44 -2.39 -10.02
CA VAL A 43 -3.27 -1.57 -10.34
C VAL A 43 -3.68 -0.11 -10.25
N LEU A 44 -3.01 0.64 -9.39
CA LEU A 44 -3.30 2.05 -9.11
C LEU A 44 -2.28 2.94 -9.82
N ASP A 45 -2.72 4.09 -10.32
CA ASP A 45 -1.82 5.18 -10.69
C ASP A 45 -1.94 6.28 -9.62
N LEU A 46 -0.89 6.41 -8.80
CA LEU A 46 -0.86 7.29 -7.63
C LEU A 46 0.20 8.39 -7.71
N ASN A 47 1.37 8.07 -8.30
CA ASN A 47 2.55 8.93 -8.29
C ASN A 47 3.04 9.30 -9.69
N GLY A 48 2.53 8.63 -10.75
CA GLY A 48 2.87 8.86 -12.17
C GLY A 48 4.34 8.65 -12.50
N LEU A 49 5.00 7.86 -11.66
CA LEU A 49 6.28 7.26 -11.94
C LEU A 49 6.04 5.81 -12.32
N ASP A 50 5.48 5.03 -11.38
CA ASP A 50 5.26 3.61 -11.56
C ASP A 50 3.83 3.20 -11.18
N PRO A 51 3.26 2.20 -11.87
CA PRO A 51 2.03 1.55 -11.43
C PRO A 51 2.20 0.96 -10.02
N VAL A 52 1.16 1.10 -9.20
CA VAL A 52 1.13 0.64 -7.81
C VAL A 52 0.15 -0.51 -7.68
N PRO A 53 0.60 -1.77 -7.77
CA PRO A 53 -0.27 -2.91 -7.60
C PRO A 53 -0.72 -3.04 -6.14
N ALA A 54 -1.98 -3.46 -5.98
CA ALA A 54 -2.71 -3.37 -4.71
C ALA A 54 -3.72 -4.50 -4.56
N TYR A 55 -4.05 -4.83 -3.31
CA TYR A 55 -5.23 -5.61 -2.97
C TYR A 55 -6.22 -4.76 -2.19
N PHE A 56 -7.47 -4.82 -2.60
CA PHE A 56 -8.60 -4.37 -1.81
C PHE A 56 -9.40 -5.60 -1.36
N VAL A 57 -9.70 -5.69 -0.07
CA VAL A 57 -10.54 -6.75 0.50
C VAL A 57 -11.72 -6.15 1.22
N ARG A 58 -12.86 -6.83 1.19
CA ARG A 58 -14.08 -6.43 1.90
C ARG A 58 -14.86 -7.66 2.35
N PRO A 59 -15.74 -7.54 3.35
CA PRO A 59 -16.66 -8.62 3.72
C PRO A 59 -17.42 -9.15 2.48
N ALA A 60 -17.58 -10.47 2.40
CA ALA A 60 -18.30 -11.12 1.31
C ALA A 60 -19.81 -10.81 1.38
N GLU A 61 -20.35 -10.73 2.59
CA GLU A 61 -21.74 -10.41 2.88
C GLU A 61 -21.90 -9.01 3.49
N GLY A 62 -23.14 -8.51 3.42
CA GLY A 62 -23.52 -7.19 3.92
C GLY A 62 -23.50 -6.10 2.85
N GLU A 63 -24.11 -4.96 3.17
CA GLU A 63 -24.16 -3.79 2.31
C GLU A 63 -23.22 -2.71 2.84
N GLY A 64 -22.32 -2.23 1.98
CA GLY A 64 -21.41 -1.13 2.31
C GLY A 64 -22.10 0.22 2.47
N PRO A 65 -21.34 1.31 2.74
CA PRO A 65 -19.89 1.36 2.75
C PRO A 65 -19.27 0.74 4.01
N TRP A 66 -18.20 -0.03 3.82
CA TRP A 66 -17.41 -0.55 4.93
C TRP A 66 -16.38 0.48 5.38
N PRO A 67 -16.12 0.64 6.70
CA PRO A 67 -14.94 1.34 7.16
C PRO A 67 -13.69 0.66 6.58
N CYS A 68 -12.76 1.44 6.04
CA CYS A 68 -11.59 0.93 5.33
C CYS A 68 -10.30 1.19 6.12
N VAL A 69 -9.48 0.16 6.28
CA VAL A 69 -8.15 0.23 6.85
C VAL A 69 -7.11 0.24 5.74
N LEU A 70 -6.27 1.27 5.69
CA LEU A 70 -5.06 1.25 4.88
C LEU A 70 -4.00 0.42 5.61
N TYR A 71 -3.72 -0.78 5.10
CA TYR A 71 -2.73 -1.70 5.64
C TYR A 71 -1.40 -1.53 4.91
N ASN A 72 -0.39 -1.06 5.64
CA ASN A 72 0.98 -0.98 5.16
C ASN A 72 1.71 -2.26 5.57
N HIS A 73 2.17 -3.04 4.60
CA HIS A 73 2.87 -4.28 4.90
C HIS A 73 4.22 -4.02 5.57
N SER A 74 4.71 -5.00 6.34
CA SER A 74 6.03 -4.89 6.97
C SER A 74 7.16 -4.86 5.94
N HIS A 75 8.28 -4.22 6.28
CA HIS A 75 9.50 -4.35 5.48
C HIS A 75 10.06 -5.77 5.60
N GLY A 76 10.27 -6.24 6.85
CA GLY A 76 10.48 -7.66 7.19
C GLY A 76 11.68 -8.35 6.50
N GLY A 77 12.48 -7.63 5.71
CA GLY A 77 13.52 -8.19 4.83
C GLY A 77 12.99 -9.08 3.70
N ASN A 78 11.67 -9.22 3.55
CA ASN A 78 11.06 -10.09 2.53
C ASN A 78 10.48 -9.26 1.39
N TYR A 79 11.35 -8.83 0.48
CA TYR A 79 10.99 -8.03 -0.68
C TYR A 79 9.98 -8.70 -1.62
N VAL A 80 9.82 -10.02 -1.57
CA VAL A 80 8.89 -10.75 -2.44
C VAL A 80 7.46 -10.71 -1.91
N LEU A 81 7.27 -10.63 -0.58
CA LEU A 81 5.96 -10.76 0.03
C LEU A 81 5.05 -9.56 -0.33
N GLY A 82 5.52 -8.34 -0.06
CA GLY A 82 4.79 -7.10 -0.37
C GLY A 82 3.33 -7.14 0.12
N ARG A 83 2.41 -6.70 -0.74
CA ARG A 83 0.96 -6.69 -0.49
C ARG A 83 0.36 -8.07 -0.24
N ASN A 84 1.04 -9.16 -0.63
CA ASN A 84 0.56 -10.51 -0.32
C ASN A 84 0.56 -10.77 1.19
N GLU A 85 1.33 -10.02 1.99
CA GLU A 85 1.29 -10.08 3.46
C GLU A 85 -0.12 -9.84 4.00
N LEU A 86 -0.92 -8.98 3.35
CA LEU A 86 -2.31 -8.74 3.77
C LEU A 86 -3.12 -10.05 3.76
N LEU A 87 -2.90 -10.91 2.76
CA LEU A 87 -3.64 -12.15 2.54
C LEU A 87 -3.01 -13.35 3.25
N GLN A 88 -1.68 -13.42 3.27
CA GLN A 88 -0.90 -14.59 3.72
C GLN A 88 -0.33 -14.42 5.13
N GLY A 89 -0.26 -13.18 5.62
CA GLY A 89 0.43 -12.82 6.86
C GLY A 89 1.95 -12.91 6.71
N CYS A 90 2.65 -12.67 7.81
CA CYS A 90 4.06 -13.03 7.96
C CYS A 90 4.28 -13.56 9.38
N GLY A 91 5.27 -14.44 9.59
CA GLY A 91 5.41 -15.20 10.84
C GLY A 91 5.62 -14.36 12.11
N ALA A 92 5.94 -13.08 11.98
CA ALA A 92 6.09 -12.14 13.09
C ALA A 92 4.79 -11.37 13.43
N LEU A 93 3.73 -11.51 12.63
CA LEU A 93 2.47 -10.77 12.76
C LEU A 93 1.31 -11.68 13.19
N GLN A 94 0.17 -11.05 13.46
CA GLN A 94 -1.06 -11.70 13.91
C GLN A 94 -1.51 -12.82 12.95
N SER A 95 -2.10 -13.87 13.53
CA SER A 95 -2.87 -14.89 12.82
C SER A 95 -4.33 -14.87 13.29
N PRO A 96 -5.34 -14.91 12.40
CA PRO A 96 -5.22 -15.02 10.95
C PRO A 96 -4.66 -13.73 10.30
N PRO A 97 -4.24 -13.80 9.02
CA PRO A 97 -3.79 -12.63 8.27
C PRO A 97 -4.82 -11.48 8.29
N TYR A 98 -4.33 -10.25 8.15
CA TYR A 98 -5.15 -9.05 8.35
C TYR A 98 -6.33 -8.94 7.39
N ALA A 99 -6.27 -9.49 6.17
CA ALA A 99 -7.43 -9.54 5.29
C ALA A 99 -8.62 -10.21 5.99
N ARG A 100 -8.39 -11.40 6.54
CA ARG A 100 -9.42 -12.17 7.23
C ARG A 100 -9.80 -11.52 8.55
N ALA A 101 -8.83 -11.17 9.38
CA ALA A 101 -9.10 -10.55 10.69
C ALA A 101 -9.92 -9.25 10.58
N LEU A 102 -9.65 -8.40 9.57
CA LEU A 102 -10.38 -7.15 9.38
C LEU A 102 -11.77 -7.38 8.77
N THR A 103 -11.89 -8.28 7.79
CA THR A 103 -13.17 -8.54 7.13
C THR A 103 -14.16 -9.29 8.03
N GLU A 104 -13.70 -10.19 8.91
CA GLU A 104 -14.52 -10.80 9.97
C GLU A 104 -15.08 -9.76 10.96
N LEU A 105 -14.40 -8.63 11.12
CA LEU A 105 -14.84 -7.49 11.94
C LEU A 105 -15.69 -6.47 11.17
N GLY A 106 -16.00 -6.73 9.90
CA GLY A 106 -16.81 -5.83 9.06
C GLY A 106 -16.03 -4.66 8.44
N PHE A 107 -14.69 -4.70 8.45
CA PHE A 107 -13.84 -3.70 7.82
C PHE A 107 -13.43 -4.15 6.41
N ALA A 108 -13.31 -3.19 5.51
CA ALA A 108 -12.52 -3.35 4.29
C ALA A 108 -11.04 -3.03 4.58
N ALA A 109 -10.14 -3.51 3.73
CA ALA A 109 -8.74 -3.13 3.79
C ALA A 109 -8.14 -2.92 2.39
N LEU A 110 -7.23 -1.95 2.28
CA LEU A 110 -6.43 -1.70 1.09
C LEU A 110 -4.95 -1.88 1.46
N CYS A 111 -4.21 -2.63 0.66
CA CYS A 111 -2.75 -2.75 0.79
C CYS A 111 -2.11 -2.60 -0.57
N ILE A 112 -1.07 -1.78 -0.65
CA ILE A 112 -0.26 -1.56 -1.86
C ILE A 112 1.10 -2.22 -1.70
N ASP A 113 1.75 -2.55 -2.81
CA ASP A 113 3.19 -2.79 -2.77
C ASP A 113 3.93 -1.47 -2.51
N HIS A 114 4.74 -1.45 -1.46
CA HIS A 114 5.73 -0.40 -1.26
C HIS A 114 6.79 -0.45 -2.39
N TRP A 115 7.55 0.64 -2.54
CA TRP A 115 8.68 0.66 -3.46
C TRP A 115 9.64 -0.49 -3.19
N CYS A 116 10.09 -1.18 -4.25
CA CYS A 116 11.01 -2.33 -4.19
C CYS A 116 10.39 -3.64 -3.66
N PHE A 117 9.09 -3.67 -3.34
CA PHE A 117 8.40 -4.86 -2.83
C PHE A 117 7.41 -5.45 -3.84
N GLY A 118 7.18 -6.76 -3.70
CA GLY A 118 6.18 -7.50 -4.49
C GLY A 118 6.37 -7.28 -5.98
N ASP A 119 5.31 -6.86 -6.65
CA ASP A 119 5.32 -6.63 -8.09
C ASP A 119 5.98 -5.30 -8.48
N ARG A 120 6.41 -4.49 -7.49
CA ARG A 120 7.27 -3.30 -7.67
C ARG A 120 8.75 -3.59 -7.37
N GLY A 121 9.12 -4.87 -7.26
CA GLY A 121 10.50 -5.31 -7.08
C GLY A 121 11.34 -5.24 -8.36
N GLY A 122 12.52 -5.87 -8.32
CA GLY A 122 13.43 -6.00 -9.48
C GLY A 122 14.65 -5.08 -9.44
N ARG A 123 14.61 -4.02 -8.62
CA ARG A 123 15.75 -3.18 -8.28
C ARG A 123 16.02 -3.26 -6.79
N SER A 124 17.29 -3.12 -6.39
CA SER A 124 17.62 -3.12 -4.96
C SER A 124 17.11 -1.84 -4.30
N GLU A 125 16.71 -1.94 -3.03
CA GLU A 125 16.30 -0.77 -2.25
C GLU A 125 17.40 0.30 -2.21
N GLU A 126 18.66 -0.12 -2.12
CA GLU A 126 19.82 0.79 -2.12
C GLU A 126 19.94 1.58 -3.43
N ASP A 127 19.74 0.94 -4.58
CA ASP A 127 19.81 1.60 -5.88
C ASP A 127 18.66 2.60 -6.06
N VAL A 128 17.43 2.20 -5.71
CA VAL A 128 16.25 3.07 -5.81
C VAL A 128 16.39 4.24 -4.84
N PHE A 129 16.84 3.99 -3.61
CA PHE A 129 17.09 5.02 -2.61
C PHE A 129 18.10 6.07 -3.12
N LYS A 130 19.24 5.62 -3.66
CA LYS A 130 20.27 6.54 -4.18
C LYS A 130 19.80 7.31 -5.41
N GLU A 131 19.08 6.67 -6.32
CA GLU A 131 18.51 7.34 -7.48
C GLU A 131 17.49 8.40 -7.08
N MET A 132 16.60 8.10 -6.14
CA MET A 132 15.62 9.08 -5.67
C MET A 132 16.31 10.29 -5.04
N LEU A 133 17.31 10.06 -4.18
CA LEU A 133 18.09 11.17 -3.61
C LEU A 133 18.78 12.01 -4.69
N TRP A 134 19.29 11.37 -5.75
CA TRP A 134 19.90 12.07 -6.88
C TRP A 134 18.91 12.98 -7.61
N ASN A 135 17.62 12.62 -7.62
CA ASN A 135 16.53 13.36 -8.25
C ASN A 135 15.74 14.26 -7.28
N GLY A 136 16.26 14.54 -6.07
CA GLY A 136 15.58 15.40 -5.07
C GLY A 136 14.43 14.70 -4.32
N GLN A 137 14.23 13.42 -4.57
CA GLN A 137 13.19 12.60 -3.95
C GLN A 137 13.71 11.85 -2.73
N VAL A 138 12.80 11.40 -1.87
CA VAL A 138 13.12 10.53 -0.74
C VAL A 138 12.24 9.29 -0.82
N LEU A 139 12.84 8.09 -0.76
CA LEU A 139 12.11 6.82 -0.91
C LEU A 139 10.90 6.67 0.02
N TRP A 140 10.99 7.20 1.24
CA TRP A 140 9.87 7.19 2.21
C TRP A 140 8.75 8.20 1.86
N GLY A 141 9.07 9.26 1.13
CA GLY A 141 8.10 10.26 0.69
C GLY A 141 7.32 9.83 -0.55
N MET A 142 7.92 8.98 -1.38
CA MET A 142 7.37 8.50 -2.65
C MET A 142 6.44 7.31 -2.47
#